data_AF-K6XBL2-F1
#
_entry.id   AF-K6XBL2-F1
#
_cell.length_a   1.000
_cell.length_b   1.000
_cell.length_c   1.000
_cell.angle_alpha   90.00
_cell.angle_beta   90.00
_cell.angle_gamma   90.00
#
_symmetry.space_group_name_H-M   'P 1'
#
loop_
_entity.id
_entity.type
_entity.pdbx_description
1 polymer ?
#
loop_
_entity_poly.entity_id
_entity_poly.type
_entity_poly.pdbx_seq_one_letter_code
_entity_poly.pdbx_strand_id
1 'polypeptide(L)'
;MFFALMFVIWAWATSVSSIEGFAFVQEQMAGPLGKFVAIGTISALTYHVLGGVRHMIMDLGYWEELQSGDISAKAIIVAWIILTILVGVVLW
;
A
#
# COMPACT_ATOMS: atom_id res chain seq x y z
N MET A 1 -6.73 6.10 2.60
CA MET A 1 -6.96 5.16 1.48
C MET A 1 -7.87 5.70 0.39
N PHE A 2 -8.99 6.38 0.69
CA PHE A 2 -9.93 6.86 -0.33
C PHE A 2 -9.32 7.72 -1.44
N PHE A 3 -8.35 8.60 -1.13
CA PHE A 3 -7.67 9.38 -2.16
C PHE A 3 -6.92 8.51 -3.18
N ALA A 4 -6.22 7.47 -2.72
CA ALA A 4 -5.49 6.55 -3.59
C ALA A 4 -6.43 5.73 -4.50
N LEU A 5 -7.68 5.51 -4.09
CA LEU A 5 -8.66 4.81 -4.92
C LEU A 5 -9.03 5.59 -6.18
N MET A 6 -9.00 6.92 -6.18
CA MET A 6 -9.26 7.70 -7.40
C MET A 6 -8.28 7.32 -8.51
N PHE A 7 -6.99 7.20 -8.15
CA PHE A 7 -5.94 6.79 -9.06
C PHE A 7 -6.11 5.32 -9.50
N VAL A 8 -6.33 4.40 -8.55
CA VAL A 8 -6.47 2.97 -8.85
C VAL A 8 -7.68 2.70 -9.76
N ILE A 9 -8.83 3.32 -9.48
CA ILE A 9 -10.05 3.16 -10.26
C ILE A 9 -9.88 3.74 -11.67
N TRP A 10 -9.27 4.91 -11.80
CA TRP A 10 -8.99 5.51 -13.11
C TRP A 10 -8.04 4.64 -13.95
N ALA A 11 -6.92 4.19 -13.37
CA ALA A 11 -5.94 3.36 -14.05
C ALA A 11 -6.56 2.02 -14.46
N TRP A 12 -7.35 1.40 -13.58
CA TRP A 12 -8.07 0.18 -13.88
C TRP A 12 -9.09 0.37 -15.01
N ALA A 13 -10.00 1.34 -14.90
CA ALA A 13 -11.03 1.59 -15.91
C ALA A 13 -10.42 1.92 -17.29
N THR A 14 -9.33 2.67 -17.33
CA THR A 14 -8.63 3.02 -18.58
C THR A 14 -7.92 1.81 -19.18
N SER A 15 -7.18 1.06 -18.36
CA SER A 15 -6.38 -0.08 -18.82
C SER A 15 -7.19 -1.24 -19.40
N VAL A 16 -8.43 -1.43 -18.95
CA VAL A 16 -9.32 -2.49 -19.45
C VAL A 16 -10.22 -2.04 -20.60
N SER A 17 -10.16 -0.77 -21.00
CA SER A 17 -11.07 -0.23 -22.03
C SER A 17 -10.64 -0.55 -23.47
N SER A 18 -9.34 -0.62 -23.74
CA SER A 18 -8.77 -1.02 -25.04
C SER A 18 -7.27 -1.34 -24.91
N ILE A 19 -6.67 -1.84 -26.00
CA ILE A 19 -5.21 -2.08 -26.08
C ILE A 19 -4.45 -0.75 -25.93
N GLU A 20 -4.94 0.31 -26.58
CA GLU A 20 -4.38 1.66 -26.49
C GLU A 20 -4.51 2.20 -25.06
N GLY A 21 -5.64 1.95 -24.40
CA GLY A 21 -5.87 2.32 -23.00
C GLY A 21 -4.89 1.63 -22.05
N PHE A 22 -4.62 0.33 -22.26
CA PHE A 22 -3.60 -0.40 -21.51
C PHE A 22 -2.21 0.19 -21.71
N ALA A 23 -1.79 0.38 -22.97
CA ALA A 23 -0.48 0.94 -23.31
C ALA A 23 -0.28 2.35 -22.72
N PHE A 24 -1.33 3.18 -22.76
CA PHE A 24 -1.33 4.50 -22.16
C PHE A 24 -1.08 4.45 -20.65
N VAL A 25 -1.80 3.61 -19.91
CA VAL A 25 -1.58 3.45 -18.46
C VAL A 25 -0.17 2.93 -18.17
N GLN A 26 0.34 1.98 -18.97
CA GLN A 26 1.73 1.51 -18.83
C GLN A 26 2.74 2.65 -18.99
N GLU A 27 2.57 3.52 -19.98
CA GLU A 27 3.44 4.67 -20.20
C GLU A 27 3.41 5.64 -19.00
N GLN A 28 2.22 5.96 -18.50
CA GLN A 28 2.08 6.82 -17.32
C GLN A 28 2.74 6.22 -16.08
N MET A 29 2.66 4.90 -15.92
CA MET A 29 3.27 4.16 -14.80
C MET A 29 4.77 3.98 -14.92
N ALA A 30 5.33 4.00 -16.13
CA ALA A 30 6.77 3.93 -16.34
C ALA A 30 7.49 5.22 -15.89
N GLY A 31 6.78 6.36 -15.91
CA GLY A 31 7.33 7.65 -15.50
C GLY A 31 7.58 7.76 -13.99
N PRO A 32 8.49 8.68 -13.56
CA PRO A 32 8.84 8.85 -12.14
C PRO A 32 7.63 9.24 -11.28
N LEU A 33 6.69 10.04 -11.80
CA LEU A 33 5.47 10.40 -11.08
C LEU A 33 4.55 9.18 -10.90
N GLY A 34 4.40 8.35 -11.93
CA GLY A 34 3.61 7.11 -11.87
C GLY A 34 4.17 6.14 -10.83
N LYS A 35 5.49 5.90 -10.87
CA LYS A 35 6.20 5.11 -9.85
C LYS A 35 6.00 5.67 -8.44
N PHE A 36 6.14 6.98 -8.25
CA PHE A 36 5.93 7.63 -6.95
C PHE A 36 4.51 7.44 -6.42
N VAL A 37 3.48 7.64 -7.27
CA VAL A 37 2.08 7.43 -6.90
C VAL A 37 1.80 5.96 -6.58
N ALA A 38 2.38 5.03 -7.34
CA ALA A 38 2.26 3.60 -7.10
C ALA A 38 2.89 3.19 -5.76
N ILE A 39 4.12 3.62 -5.48
CA ILE A 39 4.81 3.37 -4.20
C ILE A 39 3.99 3.93 -3.04
N GLY A 40 3.54 5.19 -3.12
CA GLY A 40 2.74 5.83 -2.07
C GLY A 40 1.41 5.10 -1.83
N THR A 41 0.73 4.66 -2.90
CA THR A 41 -0.52 3.91 -2.83
C THR A 41 -0.32 2.55 -2.16
N ILE A 42 0.67 1.78 -2.61
CA ILE A 42 0.98 0.45 -2.05
C ILE A 42 1.46 0.58 -0.61
N SER A 43 2.28 1.58 -0.30
CA SER A 43 2.76 1.85 1.06
C SER A 43 1.60 2.14 2.02
N ALA A 44 0.67 3.02 1.62
CA ALA A 44 -0.51 3.33 2.44
C ALA A 44 -1.41 2.10 2.64
N LEU A 45 -1.62 1.28 1.59
CA LEU A 45 -2.38 0.04 1.69
C LEU A 45 -1.70 -0.96 2.63
N THR A 46 -0.39 -1.11 2.50
CA THR A 46 0.39 -2.04 3.32
C THR A 46 0.32 -1.66 4.79
N TYR A 47 0.51 -0.39 5.13
CA TYR A 47 0.34 0.09 6.50
C TYR A 47 -1.07 -0.19 7.04
N HIS A 48 -2.09 0.09 6.23
CA HIS A 48 -3.48 -0.11 6.62
C HIS A 48 -3.80 -1.59 6.87
N VAL A 49 -3.35 -2.49 6.00
CA VAL A 49 -3.55 -3.95 6.15
C VAL A 49 -2.80 -4.47 7.37
N LEU A 50 -1.54 -4.07 7.55
CA LEU A 50 -0.75 -4.46 8.73
C LEU A 50 -1.40 -4.00 10.04
N GLY A 51 -1.89 -2.76 10.08
CA GLY A 51 -2.67 -2.23 11.19
C GLY A 51 -3.98 -3.00 11.40
N GLY A 52 -4.70 -3.31 10.32
CA GLY A 52 -5.93 -4.11 10.37
C GLY A 52 -5.69 -5.51 10.93
N VAL A 53 -4.65 -6.21 10.48
CA VAL A 53 -4.24 -7.51 11.04
C VAL A 53 -3.89 -7.37 12.52
N ARG A 54 -3.15 -6.33 12.91
CA ARG A 54 -2.87 -6.06 14.33
C ARG A 54 -4.16 -5.88 15.14
N HIS A 55 -5.12 -5.13 14.61
CA HIS A 55 -6.42 -4.96 15.26
C HIS A 55 -7.19 -6.29 15.38
N MET A 56 -7.22 -7.11 14.33
CA MET A 56 -7.86 -8.43 14.39
C MET A 56 -7.22 -9.34 15.44
N ILE A 57 -5.90 -9.27 15.62
CA ILE A 57 -5.19 -10.01 16.68
C ILE A 57 -5.61 -9.49 18.07
N MET A 58 -5.80 -8.18 18.22
CA MET A 58 -6.32 -7.60 19.45
C MET A 58 -7.76 -7.98 19.73
N ASP A 59 -8.61 -8.06 18.70
CA ASP A 59 -10.00 -8.51 18.83
C ASP A 59 -10.11 -9.98 19.30
N LEU A 60 -9.04 -10.78 19.12
CA LEU A 60 -8.93 -12.14 19.63
C LEU A 60 -8.43 -12.22 21.09
N GLY A 61 -8.19 -11.08 21.75
CA GLY A 61 -7.73 -10.99 23.14
C GLY A 61 -6.21 -11.03 23.32
N TYR A 62 -5.44 -10.67 22.29
CA TYR A 62 -3.97 -10.58 22.36
C TYR A 62 -3.48 -9.12 22.40
N TRP A 63 -2.33 -8.88 23.03
CA TRP A 63 -1.67 -7.57 23.09
C TRP A 63 -2.47 -6.45 23.77
N GLU A 64 -3.26 -6.77 24.80
CA GLU A 64 -4.15 -5.83 25.50
C GLU A 64 -3.38 -4.85 26.42
N GLU A 65 -2.22 -5.26 26.90
CA GLU A 65 -1.40 -4.51 27.84
C GLU A 65 -0.57 -3.45 27.10
N LEU A 66 -0.31 -2.33 27.78
CA LEU A 66 0.42 -1.19 27.20
C LEU A 66 1.76 -1.60 26.56
N GLN A 67 2.52 -2.49 27.23
CA GLN A 67 3.81 -2.93 26.73
C GLN A 67 3.68 -3.77 25.45
N SER A 68 2.76 -4.73 25.40
CA SER A 68 2.51 -5.54 24.20
C SER A 68 1.87 -4.75 23.07
N GLY A 69 1.01 -3.78 23.40
CA GLY A 69 0.43 -2.85 22.45
C GLY A 69 1.48 -1.96 21.78
N ASP A 70 2.46 -1.46 22.55
CA ASP A 70 3.58 -0.66 22.06
C ASP A 70 4.55 -1.49 21.21
N ILE A 71 4.92 -2.69 21.66
CA ILE A 71 5.80 -3.61 20.91
C ILE A 71 5.16 -3.97 19.56
N SER A 72 3.89 -4.36 19.54
CA SER A 72 3.18 -4.70 18.31
C SER A 72 3.08 -3.51 17.36
N ALA A 73 2.81 -2.29 17.86
CA ALA A 73 2.78 -1.09 17.02
C ALA A 73 4.14 -0.81 16.37
N LYS A 74 5.24 -0.89 17.14
CA LYS A 74 6.61 -0.74 16.61
C LYS A 74 6.95 -1.80 15.56
N ALA A 75 6.55 -3.05 15.80
CA ALA A 75 6.74 -4.13 14.83
C ALA A 75 6.02 -3.85 13.50
N ILE A 76 4.77 -3.37 13.54
CA ILE A 76 4.02 -2.97 12.34
C ILE A 76 4.71 -1.83 11.60
N ILE A 77 5.24 -0.81 12.30
CA ILE A 77 5.96 0.30 11.67
C ILE A 77 7.25 -0.19 10.97
N VAL A 78 8.03 -1.05 11.64
CA VAL A 78 9.25 -1.62 11.04
C VAL A 78 8.92 -2.46 9.81
N ALA A 79 7.91 -3.34 9.90
CA ALA A 79 7.46 -4.15 8.77
C ALA A 79 6.98 -3.28 7.59
N TRP A 80 6.21 -2.22 7.88
CA TRP A 80 5.76 -1.27 6.87
C TRP A 80 6.91 -0.54 6.16
N ILE A 81 7.92 -0.09 6.89
CA ILE A 81 9.11 0.56 6.31
C ILE A 81 9.84 -0.40 5.38
N ILE A 82 10.11 -1.64 5.84
CA ILE A 82 10.79 -2.66 5.04
C ILE A 82 10.01 -2.94 3.76
N LEU A 83 8.70 -3.19 3.85
CA LEU A 83 7.87 -3.47 2.68
C LEU A 83 7.78 -2.27 1.73
N THR A 84 7.71 -1.04 2.25
CA THR A 84 7.70 0.17 1.42
C THR A 84 9.02 0.32 0.65
N ILE A 85 10.16 0.05 1.30
CA ILE A 85 11.48 0.07 0.63
C ILE A 85 11.55 -1.00 -0.45
N LEU A 86 11.11 -2.24 -0.16
CA LEU A 86 11.09 -3.33 -1.15
C LEU A 86 10.23 -2.98 -2.37
N VAL A 87 9.05 -2.40 -2.15
CA VAL A 87 8.19 -1.89 -3.24
C VAL A 87 8.90 -0.80 -4.03
N GLY A 88 9.60 0.11 -3.35
CA GLY A 88 10.42 1.12 -4.00
C GLY A 88 11.50 0.52 -4.90
N VAL A 89 12.22 -0.49 -4.44
CA VAL A 89 13.25 -1.21 -5.21
C VAL A 89 12.65 -1.97 -6.40
N VAL A 90 11.48 -2.58 -6.25
CA VAL A 90 10.83 -3.34 -7.32
C VAL A 90 10.30 -2.42 -8.43
N LEU A 91 9.79 -1.24 -8.07
CA LEU A 91 9.17 -0.33 -9.02
C LEU A 91 10.16 0.60 -9.72
N TRP A 92 11.34 0.85 -9.14
CA TRP A 92 12.37 1.71 -9.75
C TRP A 92 13.34 0.96 -10.64
#